data_AF-A0A8J3NAB6-F1
#
_entry.id   AF-A0A8J3NAB6-F1
#
_cell.length_a   1.000
_cell.length_b   1.000
_cell.length_c   1.000
_cell.angle_alpha   90.00
_cell.angle_beta   90.00
_cell.angle_gamma   90.00
#
_symmetry.space_group_name_H-M   'P 1'
#
loop_
_entity.id
_entity.type
_entity.pdbx_description
1 polymer ?
#
loop_
_entity_poly.entity_id
_entity_poly.type
_entity_poly.pdbx_seq_one_letter_code
_entity_poly.pdbx_strand_id
1 'polypeptide(L)'
;MSQPGTPISRRRFGALAAGTAAATTAAVLPGGSATAMPAGAATAPAGTAPGTADPNAPLEQLRAMWIASVVNIDWPSGTGLPAQQQRDQLVAWFDLAVRLNLNAVMLQVRPTADAFWPSQYEPWSQYLTGTQGTDPGYDPLEFAVAEAHKRNLQLHAWFNPYRVSMQTDPTKLVPWHPARQHPEWVFAYGPKLYYNPGIPEVRRFVEDAILDATRYDIDGVHFDDYFYPYPVAGETLPDADTYATYGAGFDRIEDWRRHNIDLLVSEMQHRIHAAKPWLAFGVSPFGIWRNKASDPNGSDTGGTESYDANFADTRGWVKKGWLDYINPQVYWNIGLAVADYAKLTPWWAEQVRGTDTKLYIGEATYKVNTSGAWLDPTELTRHLTLDQQYPEVAGNVYFSAKDVRTDALGATSRVVADHYQHPALTPALPHLDPRVPNRPELARARRTADGVRLDWVGTGSPAPASYAIFRFDGERAADIVDARNLVATVRADGRVQSWTDPTPGTEPRTYQVVAVSRTGVRSAPGNARTV
;
A
#
# COMPACT_ATOMS: atom_id res chain seq x y z
N MET A 1 41.35 -19.57 35.26
CA MET A 1 40.54 -20.77 35.53
C MET A 1 39.36 -20.34 36.38
N SER A 2 38.08 -20.40 36.02
CA SER A 2 37.36 -20.74 34.80
C SER A 2 35.97 -20.10 34.99
N GLN A 3 35.48 -19.38 33.97
CA GLN A 3 34.11 -18.86 33.88
C GLN A 3 33.11 -20.03 33.71
N PRO A 4 31.87 -19.84 34.18
CA PRO A 4 30.70 -20.18 33.36
C PRO A 4 29.71 -18.99 33.39
N GLY A 5 29.18 -18.48 32.28
CA GLY A 5 28.58 -19.19 31.16
C GLY A 5 27.09 -18.84 31.13
N THR A 6 26.76 -17.62 30.70
CA THR A 6 25.38 -17.13 30.55
C THR A 6 24.76 -17.70 29.27
N PRO A 7 23.60 -18.39 29.30
CA PRO A 7 22.93 -18.80 28.08
C PRO A 7 22.03 -17.68 27.55
N ILE A 8 22.26 -17.33 26.29
CA ILE A 8 21.42 -16.50 25.45
C ILE A 8 20.10 -17.25 25.18
N SER A 9 18.98 -16.72 25.68
CA SER A 9 17.64 -17.26 25.37
C SER A 9 17.03 -16.47 24.21
N ARG A 10 16.93 -17.13 23.05
CA ARG A 10 16.07 -16.73 21.92
C ARG A 10 14.62 -17.03 22.31
N ARG A 11 13.77 -16.00 22.41
CA ARG A 11 12.30 -16.19 22.43
C ARG A 11 11.70 -15.62 21.15
N ARG A 12 11.34 -16.54 20.24
CA ARG A 12 10.41 -16.33 19.15
C ARG A 12 8.98 -16.39 19.72
N PHE A 13 8.14 -15.46 19.31
CA PHE A 13 6.70 -15.50 19.54
C PHE A 13 6.09 -16.65 18.73
N GLY A 14 5.38 -17.56 19.40
CA GLY A 14 4.56 -18.60 18.79
C GLY A 14 3.10 -18.34 19.13
N ALA A 15 2.28 -18.11 18.11
CA ALA A 15 0.82 -18.16 18.21
C ALA A 15 0.40 -19.63 18.19
N LEU A 16 -0.26 -20.09 19.26
CA LEU A 16 -0.85 -21.43 19.34
C LEU A 16 -2.30 -21.36 18.88
N ALA A 17 -2.62 -22.04 17.78
CA ALA A 17 -3.99 -22.45 17.45
C ALA A 17 -4.17 -23.90 17.92
N ALA A 18 -5.15 -24.13 18.80
CA ALA A 18 -5.53 -25.44 19.28
C ALA A 18 -6.37 -26.16 18.23
N GLY A 19 -5.94 -27.33 17.78
CA GLY A 19 -6.69 -28.23 16.91
C GLY A 19 -6.96 -29.55 17.63
N THR A 20 -8.23 -29.84 17.91
CA THR A 20 -8.70 -31.15 18.37
C THR A 20 -8.83 -32.09 17.18
N ALA A 21 -8.10 -33.21 17.23
CA ALA A 21 -8.16 -34.29 16.26
C ALA A 21 -9.35 -35.23 16.55
N ALA A 22 -10.15 -35.53 15.53
CA ALA A 22 -11.04 -36.69 15.50
C ALA A 22 -10.59 -37.59 14.33
N ALA A 23 -10.16 -38.80 14.67
CA ALA A 23 -9.71 -39.81 13.74
C ALA A 23 -10.87 -40.74 13.38
N THR A 24 -11.10 -40.97 12.09
CA THR A 24 -11.85 -42.13 11.60
C THR A 24 -11.15 -42.73 10.37
N THR A 25 -10.53 -43.87 10.65
CA THR A 25 -10.18 -45.05 9.84
C THR A 25 -10.47 -45.05 8.32
N ALA A 26 -9.41 -45.42 7.59
CA ALA A 26 -9.38 -45.80 6.19
C ALA A 26 -10.13 -47.11 5.88
N ALA A 27 -10.68 -47.18 4.66
CA ALA A 27 -10.95 -48.43 3.96
C ALA A 27 -10.44 -48.29 2.51
N VAL A 28 -9.46 -49.12 2.18
CA VAL A 28 -8.90 -49.37 0.84
C VAL A 28 -9.82 -50.35 0.12
N LEU A 29 -10.00 -50.23 -1.19
CA LEU A 29 -9.94 -51.33 -2.18
C LEU A 29 -9.96 -50.75 -3.64
N PRO A 30 -9.45 -51.50 -4.64
CA PRO A 30 -8.81 -50.97 -5.84
C PRO A 30 -9.68 -51.05 -7.10
N GLY A 31 -9.30 -50.31 -8.14
CA GLY A 31 -9.86 -50.46 -9.47
C GLY A 31 -9.15 -49.57 -10.47
N GLY A 32 -8.28 -50.16 -11.29
CA GLY A 32 -7.55 -49.44 -12.34
C GLY A 32 -8.43 -49.07 -13.53
N SER A 33 -7.92 -48.13 -14.33
CA SER A 33 -7.85 -48.22 -15.79
C SER A 33 -7.09 -47.02 -16.32
N ALA A 34 -5.95 -47.29 -16.96
CA ALA A 34 -5.21 -46.33 -17.75
C ALA A 34 -6.07 -45.89 -18.94
N THR A 35 -6.24 -44.59 -19.11
CA THR A 35 -6.67 -43.99 -20.37
C THR A 35 -5.66 -42.92 -20.76
N ALA A 36 -5.05 -43.13 -21.92
CA ALA A 36 -4.15 -42.20 -22.57
C ALA A 36 -4.93 -40.95 -23.01
N MET A 37 -4.36 -39.77 -22.77
CA MET A 37 -4.80 -38.51 -23.39
C MET A 37 -3.72 -38.02 -24.36
N PRO A 38 -4.13 -37.44 -25.50
CA PRO A 38 -3.29 -37.28 -26.68
C PRO A 38 -2.39 -36.05 -26.61
N ALA A 39 -1.29 -36.10 -27.37
CA ALA A 39 -0.42 -34.97 -27.65
C ALA A 39 -1.22 -33.84 -28.33
N GLY A 40 -1.39 -32.72 -27.62
CA GLY A 40 -1.94 -31.47 -28.13
C GLY A 40 -0.83 -30.57 -28.66
N ALA A 41 -0.94 -30.18 -29.93
CA ALA A 41 0.02 -29.37 -30.66
C ALA A 41 0.28 -28.00 -30.01
N ALA A 42 1.55 -27.59 -30.00
CA ALA A 42 1.97 -26.24 -29.65
C ALA A 42 1.47 -25.25 -30.73
N THR A 43 0.47 -24.43 -30.38
CA THR A 43 0.15 -23.22 -31.14
C THR A 43 0.97 -22.06 -30.60
N ALA A 44 1.83 -21.49 -31.45
CA ALA A 44 2.50 -20.21 -31.18
C ALA A 44 1.46 -19.11 -30.92
N PRO A 45 1.71 -18.14 -30.02
CA PRO A 45 0.76 -17.07 -29.78
C PRO A 45 0.71 -16.15 -31.01
N ALA A 46 -0.50 -15.97 -31.54
CA ALA A 46 -0.79 -14.99 -32.57
C ALA A 46 -0.52 -13.58 -32.03
N GLY A 47 0.25 -12.78 -32.77
CA GLY A 47 0.57 -11.40 -32.40
C GLY A 47 -0.70 -10.57 -32.21
N THR A 48 -0.77 -9.85 -31.09
CA THR A 48 -1.78 -8.84 -30.79
C THR A 48 -1.86 -7.80 -31.90
N ALA A 49 -3.08 -7.44 -32.30
CA ALA A 49 -3.34 -6.38 -33.27
C ALA A 49 -2.80 -5.02 -32.76
N PRO A 50 -2.42 -4.09 -33.64
CA PRO A 50 -1.99 -2.75 -33.24
C PRO A 50 -3.12 -2.05 -32.47
N GLY A 51 -2.85 -1.60 -31.24
CA GLY A 51 -3.76 -0.77 -30.44
C GLY A 51 -4.44 -1.44 -29.24
N THR A 52 -4.27 -2.75 -29.01
CA THR A 52 -4.76 -3.41 -27.79
C THR A 52 -3.65 -3.49 -26.74
N ALA A 53 -3.87 -2.91 -25.55
CA ALA A 53 -2.95 -3.04 -24.43
C ALA A 53 -2.70 -4.51 -24.09
N ASP A 54 -1.45 -4.88 -23.87
CA ASP A 54 -1.07 -6.22 -23.40
C ASP A 54 -1.39 -6.32 -21.90
N PRO A 55 -2.26 -7.23 -21.46
CA PRO A 55 -2.57 -7.39 -20.04
C PRO A 55 -1.35 -7.77 -19.20
N ASN A 56 -0.29 -8.30 -19.84
CA ASN A 56 0.98 -8.61 -19.17
C ASN A 56 1.91 -7.39 -19.04
N ALA A 57 1.58 -6.28 -19.69
CA ALA A 57 2.33 -5.03 -19.63
C ALA A 57 1.38 -3.82 -19.43
N PRO A 58 0.62 -3.78 -18.33
CA PRO A 58 -0.34 -2.71 -18.08
C PRO A 58 0.38 -1.36 -17.94
N LEU A 59 -0.08 -0.35 -18.69
CA LEU A 59 0.50 0.98 -18.65
C LEU A 59 0.31 1.67 -17.29
N GLU A 60 -0.83 1.41 -16.65
CA GLU A 60 -1.20 1.94 -15.34
C GLU A 60 -1.35 0.79 -14.36
N GLN A 61 -0.55 0.80 -13.29
CA GLN A 61 -0.58 -0.20 -12.23
C GLN A 61 0.12 0.36 -10.99
N LEU A 62 -0.54 0.35 -9.84
CA LEU A 62 0.11 0.69 -8.58
C LEU A 62 1.06 -0.46 -8.19
N ARG A 63 2.31 -0.11 -7.89
CA ARG A 63 3.32 -1.04 -7.43
C ARG A 63 4.01 -0.43 -6.24
N ALA A 64 3.71 -0.95 -5.04
CA ALA A 64 4.15 -0.31 -3.81
C ALA A 64 4.60 -1.30 -2.74
N MET A 65 5.28 -0.80 -1.71
CA MET A 65 5.61 -1.56 -0.50
C MET A 65 5.33 -0.74 0.75
N TRP A 66 4.95 -1.43 1.83
CA TRP A 66 4.88 -0.80 3.16
C TRP A 66 6.26 -0.71 3.80
N ILE A 67 6.58 0.47 4.33
CA ILE A 67 7.75 0.73 5.16
C ILE A 67 7.24 1.04 6.56
N ALA A 68 7.17 0.01 7.40
CA ALA A 68 6.66 0.07 8.77
C ALA A 68 7.73 0.59 9.75
N SER A 69 7.29 1.46 10.66
CA SER A 69 8.13 2.11 11.65
C SER A 69 7.85 1.65 13.08
N VAL A 70 6.63 1.15 13.35
CA VAL A 70 6.28 0.54 14.64
C VAL A 70 7.26 -0.58 14.96
N VAL A 71 7.80 -0.57 16.18
CA VAL A 71 8.84 -1.50 16.65
C VAL A 71 10.03 -1.66 15.70
N ASN A 72 10.31 -0.63 14.88
CA ASN A 72 11.41 -0.59 13.92
C ASN A 72 11.40 -1.78 12.94
N ILE A 73 10.22 -2.19 12.44
CA ILE A 73 10.08 -3.32 11.50
C ILE A 73 10.96 -3.13 10.26
N ASP A 74 10.80 -2.00 9.55
CA ASP A 74 11.55 -1.69 8.31
C ASP A 74 12.45 -0.48 8.48
N TRP A 75 11.90 0.64 8.97
CA TRP A 75 12.63 1.89 9.08
C TRP A 75 12.17 2.78 10.26
N PRO A 76 13.11 3.41 11.00
CA PRO A 76 14.56 3.13 11.00
C PRO A 76 14.85 1.71 11.48
N SER A 77 16.05 1.17 11.18
CA SER A 77 16.41 -0.20 11.57
C SER A 77 16.58 -0.40 13.09
N GLY A 78 16.45 0.66 13.86
CA GLY A 78 16.55 0.69 15.32
C GLY A 78 16.35 2.12 15.84
N THR A 79 16.15 2.24 17.14
CA THR A 79 16.00 3.53 17.82
C THR A 79 17.35 4.21 18.07
N GLY A 80 17.39 5.54 18.08
CA GLY A 80 18.57 6.30 18.50
C GLY A 80 19.71 6.29 17.48
N LEU A 81 19.44 5.88 16.24
CA LEU A 81 20.41 5.97 15.14
C LEU A 81 20.68 7.44 14.82
N PRO A 82 21.92 7.81 14.43
CA PRO A 82 22.22 9.15 13.95
C PRO A 82 21.30 9.56 12.80
N ALA A 83 20.88 10.83 12.75
CA ALA A 83 19.97 11.35 11.72
C ALA A 83 20.44 11.02 10.30
N GLN A 84 21.75 11.11 10.02
CA GLN A 84 22.31 10.74 8.73
C GLN A 84 22.07 9.26 8.38
N GLN A 85 22.23 8.35 9.34
CA GLN A 85 21.98 6.92 9.11
C GLN A 85 20.50 6.65 8.83
N GLN A 86 19.60 7.35 9.50
CA GLN A 86 18.17 7.24 9.22
C GLN A 86 17.85 7.72 7.79
N ARG A 87 18.43 8.85 7.37
CA ARG A 87 18.30 9.38 6.00
C ARG A 87 18.81 8.40 4.94
N ASP A 88 20.02 7.86 5.14
CA ASP A 88 20.64 6.91 4.22
C ASP A 88 19.79 5.63 4.07
N GLN A 89 19.18 5.16 5.16
CA GLN A 89 18.28 4.01 5.12
C GLN A 89 17.00 4.28 4.33
N LEU A 90 16.36 5.45 4.47
CA LEU A 90 15.19 5.81 3.64
C LEU A 90 15.56 5.84 2.16
N VAL A 91 16.68 6.49 1.83
CA VAL A 91 17.20 6.55 0.46
C VAL A 91 17.39 5.14 -0.11
N ALA A 92 17.98 4.23 0.66
CA ALA A 92 18.17 2.85 0.23
C ALA A 92 16.85 2.10 -0.03
N TRP A 93 15.79 2.38 0.75
CA TRP A 93 14.46 1.83 0.50
C TRP A 93 13.83 2.37 -0.78
N PHE A 94 13.95 3.66 -1.03
CA PHE A 94 13.43 4.28 -2.25
C PHE A 94 14.22 3.85 -3.50
N ASP A 95 15.54 3.70 -3.39
CA ASP A 95 16.36 3.13 -4.46
C ASP A 95 15.98 1.67 -4.75
N LEU A 96 15.66 0.88 -3.71
CA LEU A 96 15.15 -0.48 -3.90
C LEU A 96 13.81 -0.46 -4.64
N ALA A 97 12.88 0.40 -4.25
CA ALA A 97 11.58 0.52 -4.92
C ALA A 97 11.75 0.80 -6.43
N VAL A 98 12.60 1.78 -6.79
CA VAL A 98 12.91 2.08 -8.20
C VAL A 98 13.53 0.89 -8.93
N ARG A 99 14.50 0.20 -8.31
CA ARG A 99 15.15 -0.98 -8.92
C ARG A 99 14.16 -2.12 -9.22
N LEU A 100 13.09 -2.23 -8.45
CA LEU A 100 12.04 -3.24 -8.62
C LEU A 100 10.88 -2.74 -9.49
N ASN A 101 11.01 -1.59 -10.16
CA ASN A 101 9.95 -0.92 -10.92
C ASN A 101 8.67 -0.65 -10.11
N LEU A 102 8.81 -0.41 -8.80
CA LEU A 102 7.75 0.14 -7.97
C LEU A 102 7.61 1.65 -8.22
N ASN A 103 6.41 2.18 -8.07
CA ASN A 103 6.09 3.59 -8.33
C ASN A 103 5.50 4.33 -7.11
N ALA A 104 5.32 3.64 -5.98
CA ALA A 104 4.89 4.26 -4.73
C ALA A 104 5.46 3.55 -3.48
N VAL A 105 5.41 4.24 -2.35
CA VAL A 105 5.74 3.70 -1.02
C VAL A 105 4.70 4.13 0.01
N MET A 106 4.35 3.22 0.92
CA MET A 106 3.45 3.47 2.04
C MET A 106 4.30 3.60 3.31
N LEU A 107 4.66 4.83 3.72
CA LEU A 107 5.60 5.07 4.83
C LEU A 107 4.84 5.34 6.13
N GLN A 108 5.07 4.52 7.16
CA GLN A 108 4.41 4.71 8.46
C GLN A 108 4.96 5.92 9.20
N VAL A 109 4.19 7.01 9.24
CA VAL A 109 4.58 8.27 9.88
C VAL A 109 3.92 8.48 11.23
N ARG A 110 2.85 7.72 11.53
CA ARG A 110 2.15 7.74 12.82
C ARG A 110 1.83 6.32 13.32
N PRO A 111 2.77 5.62 13.96
CA PRO A 111 2.56 4.24 14.42
C PRO A 111 1.79 4.10 15.73
N THR A 112 2.00 5.00 16.70
CA THR A 112 1.46 4.90 18.08
C THR A 112 1.16 6.28 18.68
N ALA A 113 0.20 7.01 18.11
CA ALA A 113 -0.16 8.38 18.52
C ALA A 113 1.05 9.32 18.69
N ASP A 114 2.01 9.17 17.78
CA ASP A 114 3.28 9.87 17.74
C ASP A 114 3.67 10.17 16.29
N ALA A 115 4.54 11.15 16.10
CA ALA A 115 4.81 11.72 14.78
C ALA A 115 6.26 11.52 14.32
N PHE A 116 6.40 11.27 13.02
CA PHE A 116 7.66 11.32 12.28
C PHE A 116 7.86 12.67 11.58
N TRP A 117 7.35 13.73 12.20
CA TRP A 117 7.46 15.13 11.80
C TRP A 117 7.25 16.03 13.03
N PRO A 118 7.64 17.31 13.02
CA PRO A 118 7.40 18.24 14.12
C PRO A 118 5.92 18.60 14.22
N SER A 119 5.13 17.70 14.81
CA SER A 119 3.70 17.88 15.04
C SER A 119 3.45 18.76 16.27
N GLN A 120 2.40 19.58 16.20
CA GLN A 120 1.87 20.34 17.34
C GLN A 120 0.86 19.53 18.18
N TYR A 121 0.39 18.39 17.67
CA TYR A 121 -0.65 17.58 18.30
C TYR A 121 -0.10 16.41 19.11
N GLU A 122 0.96 15.78 18.60
CA GLU A 122 1.49 14.52 19.14
C GLU A 122 3.02 14.55 19.22
N PRO A 123 3.62 13.80 20.16
CA PRO A 123 5.06 13.82 20.35
C PRO A 123 5.83 13.18 19.22
N TRP A 124 7.10 13.54 19.10
CA TRP A 124 8.07 12.78 18.31
C TRP A 124 8.04 11.30 18.66
N SER A 125 8.06 10.46 17.63
CA SER A 125 8.03 9.02 17.82
C SER A 125 9.27 8.49 18.54
N GLN A 126 9.04 7.62 19.52
CA GLN A 126 10.12 6.91 20.20
C GLN A 126 10.91 6.00 19.25
N TYR A 127 10.35 5.60 18.11
CA TYR A 127 11.02 4.72 17.16
C TYR A 127 12.17 5.42 16.40
N LEU A 128 12.26 6.75 16.48
CA LEU A 128 13.37 7.53 15.94
C LEU A 128 14.56 7.59 16.92
N THR A 129 14.29 7.89 18.19
CA THR A 129 15.33 8.28 19.18
C THR A 129 15.46 7.33 20.37
N GLY A 130 14.48 6.46 20.58
CA GLY A 130 14.35 5.58 21.75
C GLY A 130 13.58 6.20 22.91
N THR A 131 13.28 7.50 22.84
CA THR A 131 12.52 8.23 23.87
C THR A 131 11.45 9.09 23.23
N GLN A 132 10.18 8.83 23.55
CA GLN A 132 9.05 9.60 23.01
C GLN A 132 9.21 11.09 23.31
N GLY A 133 8.85 11.95 22.35
CA GLY A 133 8.94 13.41 22.46
C GLY A 133 10.34 14.00 22.23
N THR A 134 11.36 13.17 21.99
CA THR A 134 12.72 13.66 21.69
C THR A 134 12.87 13.94 20.19
N ASP A 135 13.26 15.18 19.87
CA ASP A 135 13.56 15.63 18.50
C ASP A 135 14.73 14.82 17.90
N PRO A 136 14.57 14.17 16.72
CA PRO A 136 15.63 13.41 16.07
C PRO A 136 16.71 14.28 15.40
N GLY A 137 16.59 15.61 15.44
CA GLY A 137 17.52 16.57 14.85
C GLY A 137 17.23 16.91 13.39
N TYR A 138 16.07 16.51 12.87
CA TYR A 138 15.58 16.82 11.52
C TYR A 138 14.08 16.56 11.38
N ASP A 139 13.48 16.99 10.27
CA ASP A 139 12.13 16.59 9.86
C ASP A 139 12.18 15.34 8.94
N PRO A 140 11.79 14.15 9.44
CA PRO A 140 11.84 12.93 8.65
C PRO A 140 10.81 12.87 7.52
N LEU A 141 9.61 13.41 7.71
CA LEU A 141 8.56 13.41 6.69
C LEU A 141 8.90 14.35 5.53
N GLU A 142 9.42 15.55 5.83
CA GLU A 142 9.91 16.47 4.79
C GLU A 142 10.99 15.81 3.93
N PHE A 143 11.98 15.18 4.58
CA PHE A 143 13.05 14.49 3.89
C PHE A 143 12.53 13.32 3.05
N ALA A 144 11.63 12.50 3.60
CA ALA A 144 11.08 11.34 2.92
C ALA A 144 10.32 11.73 1.65
N VAL A 145 9.49 12.77 1.71
CA VAL A 145 8.75 13.28 0.54
C VAL A 145 9.72 13.76 -0.53
N ALA A 146 10.71 14.59 -0.15
CA ALA A 146 11.68 15.11 -1.11
C ALA A 146 12.49 13.99 -1.80
N GLU A 147 12.95 12.98 -1.05
CA GLU A 147 13.73 11.87 -1.61
C GLU A 147 12.90 10.89 -2.44
N ALA A 148 11.63 10.66 -2.09
CA ALA A 148 10.70 9.88 -2.90
C ALA A 148 10.43 10.58 -4.24
N HIS A 149 10.14 11.88 -4.21
CA HIS A 149 9.83 12.66 -5.42
C HIS A 149 11.02 12.83 -6.36
N LYS A 150 12.26 12.93 -5.85
CA LYS A 150 13.48 12.88 -6.69
C LYS A 150 13.56 11.63 -7.57
N ARG A 151 12.91 10.54 -7.13
CA ARG A 151 12.83 9.25 -7.82
C ARG A 151 11.50 9.04 -8.55
N ASN A 152 10.65 10.06 -8.58
CA ASN A 152 9.28 10.00 -9.08
C ASN A 152 8.41 8.92 -8.42
N LEU A 153 8.69 8.58 -7.16
CA LEU A 153 7.82 7.72 -6.35
C LEU A 153 6.73 8.57 -5.71
N GLN A 154 5.49 8.06 -5.68
CA GLN A 154 4.47 8.60 -4.79
C GLN A 154 4.77 8.20 -3.34
N LEU A 155 4.64 9.14 -2.41
CA LEU A 155 4.71 8.86 -0.97
C LEU A 155 3.33 8.99 -0.35
N HIS A 156 2.80 7.85 0.09
CA HIS A 156 1.58 7.78 0.87
C HIS A 156 1.96 7.73 2.35
N ALA A 157 1.57 8.75 3.11
CA ALA A 157 1.78 8.79 4.54
C ALA A 157 0.81 7.82 5.22
N TRP A 158 1.36 6.85 5.95
CA TRP A 158 0.61 5.80 6.64
C TRP A 158 0.45 6.12 8.13
N PHE A 159 -0.80 6.10 8.57
CA PHE A 159 -1.22 6.38 9.94
C PHE A 159 -1.97 5.18 10.53
N ASN A 160 -1.67 4.86 11.78
CA ASN A 160 -2.56 4.08 12.64
C ASN A 160 -3.46 5.07 13.40
N PRO A 161 -4.80 5.05 13.28
CA PRO A 161 -5.66 6.10 13.83
C PRO A 161 -5.77 6.08 15.37
N TYR A 162 -5.94 4.91 15.99
CA TYR A 162 -6.37 4.83 17.39
C TYR A 162 -5.35 4.18 18.35
N ARG A 163 -4.29 3.55 17.87
CA ARG A 163 -3.26 3.00 18.77
C ARG A 163 -2.47 4.14 19.41
N VAL A 164 -2.46 4.17 20.74
CA VAL A 164 -1.68 5.13 21.53
C VAL A 164 -0.36 4.54 21.97
N SER A 165 -0.35 3.27 22.40
CA SER A 165 0.87 2.67 22.93
C SER A 165 0.87 1.15 22.84
N MET A 166 2.06 0.56 22.80
CA MET A 166 2.29 -0.90 22.84
C MET A 166 2.36 -1.46 24.27
N GLN A 167 1.90 -0.66 25.23
CA GLN A 167 1.79 -0.95 26.66
C GLN A 167 0.58 -0.19 27.22
N THR A 168 0.09 -0.54 28.40
CA THR A 168 -1.20 -0.05 28.93
C THR A 168 -1.11 1.14 29.89
N ASP A 169 0.07 1.48 30.39
CA ASP A 169 0.28 2.49 31.43
C ASP A 169 0.51 3.89 30.82
N PRO A 170 -0.48 4.81 30.86
CA PRO A 170 -0.35 6.13 30.26
C PRO A 170 0.70 7.01 30.95
N THR A 171 1.15 6.68 32.16
CA THR A 171 2.18 7.46 32.87
C THR A 171 3.56 7.36 32.23
N LYS A 172 3.77 6.36 31.36
CA LYS A 172 4.98 6.18 30.54
C LYS A 172 5.00 7.05 29.28
N LEU A 173 3.88 7.67 28.92
CA LEU A 173 3.84 8.67 27.85
C LEU A 173 4.45 9.97 28.36
N VAL A 174 4.96 10.82 27.45
CA VAL A 174 5.45 12.16 27.83
C VAL A 174 4.35 12.94 28.57
N PRO A 175 4.68 13.79 29.57
CA PRO A 175 3.68 14.44 30.41
C PRO A 175 2.55 15.13 29.66
N TRP A 176 2.88 15.81 28.56
CA TRP A 176 1.95 16.58 27.73
C TRP A 176 1.23 15.76 26.64
N HIS A 177 1.47 14.44 26.54
CA HIS A 177 0.81 13.59 25.55
C HIS A 177 -0.72 13.69 25.69
N PRO A 178 -1.50 13.83 24.61
CA PRO A 178 -2.96 13.99 24.68
C PRO A 178 -3.65 12.87 25.48
N ALA A 179 -3.36 11.60 25.20
CA ALA A 179 -3.81 10.46 26.01
C ALA A 179 -3.45 10.49 27.51
N ARG A 180 -2.41 11.23 27.92
CA ARG A 180 -2.05 11.40 29.34
C ARG A 180 -2.74 12.62 29.96
N GLN A 181 -2.96 13.67 29.17
CA GLN A 181 -3.71 14.86 29.58
C GLN A 181 -5.22 14.58 29.68
N HIS A 182 -5.71 13.66 28.86
CA HIS A 182 -7.11 13.24 28.76
C HIS A 182 -7.22 11.73 29.05
N PRO A 183 -7.08 11.29 30.32
CA PRO A 183 -7.22 9.88 30.67
C PRO A 183 -8.60 9.31 30.31
N GLU A 184 -9.63 10.15 30.21
CA GLU A 184 -10.98 9.79 29.76
C GLU A 184 -11.07 9.46 28.26
N TRP A 185 -10.07 9.83 27.47
CA TRP A 185 -10.03 9.55 26.02
C TRP A 185 -9.52 8.16 25.66
N VAL A 186 -8.97 7.43 26.63
CA VAL A 186 -8.25 6.19 26.35
C VAL A 186 -8.79 5.01 27.13
N PHE A 187 -8.56 3.82 26.56
CA PHE A 187 -8.74 2.57 27.28
C PHE A 187 -7.60 1.60 27.01
N ALA A 188 -7.34 0.74 27.99
CA ALA A 188 -6.45 -0.40 27.84
C ALA A 188 -7.22 -1.61 27.30
N TYR A 189 -6.64 -2.32 26.34
CA TYR A 189 -7.22 -3.56 25.81
C TYR A 189 -6.09 -4.51 25.36
N GLY A 190 -6.06 -5.72 25.91
CA GLY A 190 -4.89 -6.58 25.85
C GLY A 190 -3.63 -5.85 26.36
N PRO A 191 -2.48 -5.98 25.66
CA PRO A 191 -1.23 -5.35 26.11
C PRO A 191 -1.06 -3.90 25.64
N LYS A 192 -2.10 -3.23 25.13
CA LYS A 192 -1.97 -1.93 24.44
C LYS A 192 -2.94 -0.89 24.97
N LEU A 193 -2.62 0.37 24.71
CA LEU A 193 -3.47 1.53 25.00
C LEU A 193 -4.02 2.11 23.69
N TYR A 194 -5.28 2.48 23.69
CA TYR A 194 -5.99 3.02 22.52
C TYR A 194 -6.75 4.28 22.87
N TYR A 195 -6.85 5.19 21.91
CA TYR A 195 -7.88 6.22 21.86
C TYR A 195 -9.25 5.56 21.67
N ASN A 196 -10.27 6.08 22.35
CA ASN A 196 -11.64 5.56 22.26
C ASN A 196 -12.38 6.16 21.05
N PRO A 197 -12.69 5.37 20.00
CA PRO A 197 -13.34 5.91 18.80
C PRO A 197 -14.76 6.44 19.05
N GLY A 198 -15.39 6.02 20.15
CA GLY A 198 -16.75 6.42 20.52
C GLY A 198 -16.88 7.81 21.12
N ILE A 199 -15.77 8.51 21.36
CA ILE A 199 -15.77 9.87 21.89
C ILE A 199 -15.60 10.84 20.71
N PRO A 200 -16.57 11.73 20.42
CA PRO A 200 -16.49 12.67 19.30
C PRO A 200 -15.24 13.56 19.32
N GLU A 201 -14.82 14.02 20.50
CA GLU A 201 -13.63 14.84 20.70
C GLU A 201 -12.35 14.08 20.34
N VAL A 202 -12.28 12.78 20.65
CA VAL A 202 -11.16 11.92 20.28
C VAL A 202 -11.09 11.76 18.77
N ARG A 203 -12.23 11.51 18.11
CA ARG A 203 -12.27 11.42 16.64
C ARG A 203 -11.77 12.72 16.02
N ARG A 204 -12.30 13.86 16.46
CA ARG A 204 -11.88 15.17 15.95
C ARG A 204 -10.37 15.42 16.15
N PHE A 205 -9.84 15.11 17.32
CA PHE A 205 -8.42 15.23 17.64
C PHE A 205 -7.55 14.36 16.73
N VAL A 206 -7.90 13.08 16.59
CA VAL A 206 -7.16 12.13 15.73
C VAL A 206 -7.12 12.64 14.30
N GLU A 207 -8.24 13.16 13.80
CA GLU A 207 -8.29 13.74 12.46
C GLU A 207 -7.44 15.01 12.33
N ASP A 208 -7.48 15.92 13.31
CA ASP A 208 -6.64 17.12 13.33
C ASP A 208 -5.14 16.76 13.31
N ALA A 209 -4.74 15.77 14.11
CA ALA A 209 -3.36 15.27 14.19
C ALA A 209 -2.88 14.66 12.86
N ILE A 210 -3.72 13.88 12.18
CA ILE A 210 -3.41 13.28 10.87
C ILE A 210 -3.37 14.36 9.78
N LEU A 211 -4.30 15.31 9.79
CA LEU A 211 -4.36 16.38 8.80
C LEU A 211 -3.18 17.34 8.87
N ASP A 212 -2.52 17.48 10.03
CA ASP A 212 -1.28 18.26 10.13
C ASP A 212 -0.22 17.78 9.12
N ALA A 213 -0.10 16.47 8.91
CA ALA A 213 0.82 15.89 7.93
C ALA A 213 0.46 16.23 6.47
N THR A 214 -0.76 16.69 6.20
CA THR A 214 -1.13 17.13 4.85
C THR A 214 -0.48 18.45 4.46
N ARG A 215 0.19 19.18 5.37
CA ARG A 215 1.00 20.35 4.98
C ARG A 215 2.20 19.98 4.10
N TYR A 216 2.72 18.76 4.24
CA TYR A 216 3.78 18.22 3.39
C TYR A 216 3.24 17.84 2.01
N ASP A 217 4.14 17.73 1.03
CA ASP A 217 3.79 17.38 -0.35
C ASP A 217 3.55 15.87 -0.56
N ILE A 218 2.83 15.23 0.37
CA ILE A 218 2.46 13.82 0.27
C ILE A 218 1.48 13.59 -0.90
N ASP A 219 1.50 12.37 -1.45
CA ASP A 219 0.64 11.98 -2.58
C ASP A 219 -0.60 11.20 -2.12
N GLY A 220 -0.60 10.68 -0.90
CA GLY A 220 -1.79 10.08 -0.28
C GLY A 220 -1.73 9.99 1.25
N VAL A 221 -2.92 9.87 1.85
CA VAL A 221 -3.14 9.42 3.23
C VAL A 221 -3.55 7.95 3.18
N HIS A 222 -2.92 7.13 4.03
CA HIS A 222 -3.13 5.69 4.07
C HIS A 222 -3.42 5.24 5.51
N PHE A 223 -4.55 4.57 5.74
CA PHE A 223 -4.79 3.84 6.99
C PHE A 223 -4.58 2.34 6.77
N ASP A 224 -4.05 1.65 7.77
CA ASP A 224 -4.00 0.18 7.80
C ASP A 224 -5.30 -0.40 8.39
N ASP A 225 -5.22 -1.61 8.95
CA ASP A 225 -6.35 -2.42 9.38
C ASP A 225 -6.77 -2.19 10.84
N TYR A 226 -6.16 -1.25 11.56
CA TYR A 226 -6.45 -1.02 12.97
C TYR A 226 -7.45 0.12 13.18
N PHE A 227 -8.71 -0.26 13.42
CA PHE A 227 -9.78 0.63 13.86
C PHE A 227 -10.03 0.45 15.36
N TYR A 228 -11.12 -0.22 15.75
CA TYR A 228 -11.14 -0.89 17.05
C TYR A 228 -10.12 -2.03 17.06
N PRO A 229 -9.54 -2.36 18.23
CA PRO A 229 -8.56 -3.42 18.32
C PRO A 229 -9.20 -4.78 18.05
N TYR A 230 -8.44 -5.65 17.39
CA TYR A 230 -8.85 -7.05 17.19
C TYR A 230 -9.19 -7.72 18.53
N PRO A 231 -10.22 -8.58 18.59
CA PRO A 231 -10.65 -9.23 19.82
C PRO A 231 -9.52 -10.01 20.50
N VAL A 232 -9.39 -9.83 21.80
CA VAL A 232 -8.54 -10.62 22.70
C VAL A 232 -9.42 -11.60 23.45
N ALA A 233 -9.05 -12.88 23.42
CA ALA A 233 -9.83 -13.94 24.05
C ALA A 233 -10.03 -13.67 25.56
N GLY A 234 -11.29 -13.65 26.00
CA GLY A 234 -11.65 -13.41 27.40
C GLY A 234 -11.73 -11.92 27.81
N GLU A 235 -11.45 -10.99 26.89
CA GLU A 235 -11.54 -9.56 27.17
C GLU A 235 -12.69 -8.90 26.40
N THR A 236 -13.45 -8.04 27.08
CA THR A 236 -14.49 -7.20 26.49
C THR A 236 -13.95 -5.79 26.27
N LEU A 237 -14.34 -5.15 25.16
CA LEU A 237 -14.00 -3.75 24.93
C LEU A 237 -14.60 -2.86 26.04
N PRO A 238 -13.78 -2.03 26.71
CA PRO A 238 -14.19 -1.25 27.86
C PRO A 238 -14.82 0.11 27.46
N ASP A 239 -15.86 0.07 26.64
CA ASP A 239 -16.54 1.26 26.08
C ASP A 239 -18.03 1.32 26.39
N ALA A 240 -18.52 0.52 27.33
CA ALA A 240 -19.92 0.49 27.74
C ALA A 240 -20.43 1.84 28.27
N ASP A 241 -19.62 2.53 29.08
CA ASP A 241 -19.97 3.86 29.61
C ASP A 241 -19.95 4.93 28.50
N THR A 242 -19.01 4.81 27.57
CA THR A 242 -18.96 5.67 26.37
C THR A 242 -20.20 5.44 25.51
N TYR A 243 -20.63 4.20 25.32
CA TYR A 243 -21.86 3.87 24.62
C TYR A 243 -23.11 4.39 25.35
N ALA A 244 -23.18 4.28 26.68
CA ALA A 244 -24.28 4.84 27.45
C ALA A 244 -24.38 6.38 27.29
N THR A 245 -23.25 7.04 27.06
CA THR A 245 -23.16 8.51 26.89
C THR A 245 -23.46 8.95 25.46
N TYR A 246 -22.84 8.30 24.47
CA TYR A 246 -22.83 8.76 23.07
C TYR A 246 -23.57 7.82 22.09
N GLY A 247 -24.12 6.71 22.58
CA GLY A 247 -24.76 5.66 21.78
C GLY A 247 -26.24 5.89 21.47
N ALA A 248 -26.82 7.01 21.90
CA ALA A 248 -28.22 7.32 21.64
C ALA A 248 -28.54 7.25 20.14
N GLY A 249 -29.60 6.50 19.78
CA GLY A 249 -29.96 6.23 18.39
C GLY A 249 -29.50 4.88 17.85
N PHE A 250 -28.73 4.11 18.64
CA PHE A 250 -28.36 2.74 18.34
C PHE A 250 -28.93 1.78 19.39
N ASP A 251 -29.54 0.68 18.95
CA ASP A 251 -30.01 -0.38 19.84
C ASP A 251 -28.87 -1.32 20.27
N ARG A 252 -27.84 -1.43 19.43
CA ARG A 252 -26.71 -2.33 19.59
C ARG A 252 -25.40 -1.57 19.60
N ILE A 253 -24.56 -1.86 20.60
CA ILE A 253 -23.23 -1.24 20.73
C ILE A 253 -22.35 -1.53 19.51
N GLU A 254 -22.49 -2.69 18.85
CA GLU A 254 -21.70 -3.00 17.66
C GLU A 254 -22.05 -2.12 16.47
N ASP A 255 -23.33 -1.75 16.30
CA ASP A 255 -23.76 -0.82 15.25
C ASP A 255 -23.23 0.59 15.51
N TRP A 256 -23.24 1.01 16.77
CA TRP A 256 -22.64 2.29 17.18
C TRP A 256 -21.12 2.31 16.96
N ARG A 257 -20.41 1.23 17.33
CA ARG A 257 -18.96 1.13 17.08
C ARG A 257 -18.64 1.24 15.58
N ARG A 258 -19.40 0.54 14.72
CA ARG A 258 -19.26 0.67 13.26
C ARG A 258 -19.53 2.09 12.79
N HIS A 259 -20.58 2.72 13.32
CA HIS A 259 -20.91 4.11 12.99
C HIS A 259 -19.77 5.08 13.33
N ASN A 260 -19.10 4.90 14.48
CA ASN A 260 -17.98 5.76 14.86
C ASN A 260 -16.79 5.65 13.89
N ILE A 261 -16.53 4.44 13.37
CA ILE A 261 -15.49 4.24 12.35
C ILE A 261 -15.94 4.78 10.99
N ASP A 262 -17.22 4.60 10.61
CA ASP A 262 -17.81 5.22 9.42
C ASP A 262 -17.65 6.75 9.45
N LEU A 263 -17.87 7.37 10.62
CA LEU A 263 -17.65 8.80 10.82
C LEU A 263 -16.19 9.17 10.61
N LEU A 264 -15.23 8.45 11.21
CA LEU A 264 -13.80 8.71 10.98
C LEU A 264 -13.46 8.69 9.49
N VAL A 265 -13.88 7.63 8.77
CA VAL A 265 -13.53 7.46 7.36
C VAL A 265 -14.17 8.55 6.50
N SER A 266 -15.46 8.81 6.68
CA SER A 266 -16.19 9.80 5.87
C SER A 266 -15.78 11.25 6.17
N GLU A 267 -15.60 11.61 7.45
CA GLU A 267 -15.15 12.94 7.87
C GLU A 267 -13.70 13.18 7.43
N MET A 268 -12.82 12.18 7.57
CA MET A 268 -11.42 12.28 7.10
C MET A 268 -11.35 12.50 5.59
N GLN A 269 -12.11 11.74 4.79
CA GLN A 269 -12.16 11.94 3.33
C GLN A 269 -12.54 13.38 2.98
N HIS A 270 -13.63 13.88 3.55
CA HIS A 270 -14.11 15.24 3.26
C HIS A 270 -13.07 16.28 3.64
N ARG A 271 -12.42 16.11 4.79
CA ARG A 271 -11.43 17.06 5.30
C ARG A 271 -10.12 17.02 4.51
N ILE A 272 -9.66 15.84 4.08
CA ILE A 272 -8.49 15.69 3.20
C ILE A 272 -8.74 16.45 1.90
N HIS A 273 -9.86 16.19 1.23
CA HIS A 273 -10.14 16.81 -0.07
C HIS A 273 -10.44 18.30 0.04
N ALA A 274 -10.99 18.76 1.17
CA ALA A 274 -11.13 20.19 1.45
C ALA A 274 -9.75 20.88 1.61
N ALA A 275 -8.77 20.20 2.21
CA ALA A 275 -7.42 20.74 2.39
C ALA A 275 -6.58 20.65 1.10
N LYS A 276 -6.63 19.51 0.41
CA LYS A 276 -5.88 19.20 -0.82
C LYS A 276 -6.73 18.32 -1.75
N PRO A 277 -7.44 18.89 -2.73
CA PRO A 277 -8.39 18.14 -3.58
C PRO A 277 -7.78 16.98 -4.39
N TRP A 278 -6.47 17.01 -4.65
CA TRP A 278 -5.75 15.96 -5.39
C TRP A 278 -5.16 14.86 -4.49
N LEU A 279 -5.27 14.98 -3.17
CA LEU A 279 -4.63 14.06 -2.22
C LEU A 279 -5.47 12.79 -2.07
N ALA A 280 -4.90 11.63 -2.43
CA ALA A 280 -5.62 10.37 -2.35
C ALA A 280 -5.82 9.93 -0.89
N PHE A 281 -7.00 9.42 -0.57
CA PHE A 281 -7.29 8.76 0.70
C PHE A 281 -7.64 7.29 0.48
N GLY A 282 -6.97 6.41 1.20
CA GLY A 282 -7.30 4.99 1.14
C GLY A 282 -6.96 4.21 2.40
N VAL A 283 -7.50 3.00 2.43
CA VAL A 283 -7.46 2.12 3.60
C VAL A 283 -7.02 0.72 3.15
N SER A 284 -6.14 0.10 3.93
CA SER A 284 -5.74 -1.30 3.81
C SER A 284 -6.38 -2.14 4.93
N PRO A 285 -7.63 -2.60 4.75
CA PRO A 285 -8.32 -3.36 5.78
C PRO A 285 -7.90 -4.84 5.78
N PHE A 286 -8.34 -5.58 6.80
CA PHE A 286 -8.30 -7.04 6.77
C PHE A 286 -8.95 -7.60 5.50
N GLY A 287 -8.38 -8.67 4.94
CA GLY A 287 -8.79 -9.19 3.63
C GLY A 287 -10.21 -9.80 3.58
N ILE A 288 -10.87 -10.04 4.72
CA ILE A 288 -12.26 -10.50 4.80
C ILE A 288 -13.12 -9.39 5.42
N TRP A 289 -14.08 -8.88 4.65
CA TRP A 289 -15.13 -7.97 5.16
C TRP A 289 -16.11 -8.75 6.04
N ARG A 290 -16.83 -9.69 5.41
CA ARG A 290 -17.71 -10.67 6.03
C ARG A 290 -17.66 -11.99 5.27
N ASN A 291 -17.87 -13.08 5.99
CA ASN A 291 -18.06 -14.42 5.44
C ASN A 291 -19.47 -14.53 4.86
N LYS A 292 -19.64 -15.33 3.80
CA LYS A 292 -20.93 -15.61 3.16
C LYS A 292 -21.96 -16.22 4.13
N ALA A 293 -21.48 -16.94 5.15
CA ALA A 293 -22.32 -17.51 6.20
C ALA A 293 -22.94 -16.44 7.13
N SER A 294 -22.26 -15.31 7.32
CA SER A 294 -22.71 -14.19 8.15
C SER A 294 -23.55 -13.18 7.36
N ASP A 295 -23.23 -12.98 6.07
CA ASP A 295 -23.95 -12.09 5.15
C ASP A 295 -23.93 -12.69 3.73
N PRO A 296 -25.07 -12.80 3.01
CA PRO A 296 -25.09 -13.35 1.65
C PRO A 296 -24.24 -12.55 0.63
N ASN A 297 -23.90 -11.29 0.92
CA ASN A 297 -22.98 -10.48 0.11
C ASN A 297 -21.50 -10.71 0.47
N GLY A 298 -21.22 -11.47 1.54
CA GLY A 298 -19.88 -11.79 2.01
C GLY A 298 -19.11 -12.73 1.06
N SER A 299 -17.81 -12.85 1.30
CA SER A 299 -16.94 -13.74 0.52
C SER A 299 -17.12 -15.20 0.96
N ASP A 300 -16.89 -16.14 0.04
CA ASP A 300 -16.94 -17.58 0.34
C ASP A 300 -15.70 -18.02 1.14
N THR A 301 -15.67 -17.60 2.40
CA THR A 301 -14.61 -17.76 3.38
C THR A 301 -15.18 -18.14 4.75
N GLY A 302 -14.31 -18.45 5.72
CA GLY A 302 -14.69 -18.79 7.09
C GLY A 302 -13.71 -18.24 8.13
N GLY A 303 -13.10 -17.07 7.84
CA GLY A 303 -12.11 -16.42 8.68
C GLY A 303 -12.70 -15.31 9.56
N THR A 304 -11.83 -14.55 10.24
CA THR A 304 -12.22 -13.34 10.98
C THR A 304 -12.84 -12.31 10.04
N GLU A 305 -13.84 -11.57 10.50
CA GLU A 305 -14.60 -10.61 9.69
C GLU A 305 -14.30 -9.20 10.20
N SER A 306 -13.73 -8.32 9.36
CA SER A 306 -13.42 -6.94 9.79
C SER A 306 -14.65 -6.14 10.20
N TYR A 307 -15.82 -6.42 9.60
CA TYR A 307 -17.09 -5.81 9.95
C TYR A 307 -17.49 -6.04 11.42
N ASP A 308 -17.14 -7.20 11.97
CA ASP A 308 -17.55 -7.63 13.30
C ASP A 308 -16.40 -7.54 14.32
N ALA A 309 -15.16 -7.84 13.91
CA ALA A 309 -13.99 -7.85 14.79
C ALA A 309 -13.39 -6.46 15.03
N ASN A 310 -13.35 -5.61 14.01
CA ASN A 310 -12.76 -4.27 14.07
C ASN A 310 -13.78 -3.15 13.82
N PHE A 311 -15.04 -3.52 13.60
CA PHE A 311 -16.14 -2.61 13.26
C PHE A 311 -15.86 -1.78 12.00
N ALA A 312 -15.21 -2.40 11.00
CA ALA A 312 -14.82 -1.77 9.75
C ALA A 312 -15.74 -2.21 8.60
N ASP A 313 -16.72 -1.37 8.22
CA ASP A 313 -17.63 -1.64 7.10
C ASP A 313 -17.02 -1.24 5.75
N THR A 314 -15.96 -1.95 5.39
CA THR A 314 -15.14 -1.68 4.19
C THR A 314 -15.92 -1.76 2.89
N ARG A 315 -16.88 -2.68 2.78
CA ARG A 315 -17.81 -2.71 1.65
C ARG A 315 -18.67 -1.45 1.59
N GLY A 316 -19.19 -1.01 2.74
CA GLY A 316 -19.94 0.24 2.85
C GLY A 316 -19.14 1.45 2.39
N TRP A 317 -17.88 1.56 2.81
CA TRP A 317 -17.01 2.70 2.45
C TRP A 317 -16.77 2.80 0.94
N VAL A 318 -16.53 1.65 0.28
CA VAL A 318 -16.40 1.57 -1.19
C VAL A 318 -17.70 1.99 -1.86
N LYS A 319 -18.85 1.41 -1.47
CA LYS A 319 -20.14 1.70 -2.12
C LYS A 319 -20.64 3.12 -1.89
N LYS A 320 -20.24 3.78 -0.79
CA LYS A 320 -20.54 5.19 -0.50
C LYS A 320 -19.54 6.16 -1.12
N GLY A 321 -18.45 5.69 -1.75
CA GLY A 321 -17.43 6.53 -2.36
C GLY A 321 -16.56 7.30 -1.35
N TRP A 322 -16.36 6.75 -0.16
CA TRP A 322 -15.55 7.39 0.89
C TRP A 322 -14.05 7.11 0.77
N LEU A 323 -13.63 6.32 -0.21
CA LEU A 323 -12.24 5.95 -0.45
C LEU A 323 -11.87 6.15 -1.91
N ASP A 324 -10.71 6.76 -2.15
CA ASP A 324 -10.12 6.85 -3.49
C ASP A 324 -9.48 5.51 -3.89
N TYR A 325 -8.99 4.76 -2.90
CA TYR A 325 -8.59 3.38 -3.08
C TYR A 325 -8.83 2.53 -1.84
N ILE A 326 -9.02 1.23 -2.06
CA ILE A 326 -9.04 0.20 -1.02
C ILE A 326 -7.95 -0.83 -1.30
N ASN A 327 -7.28 -1.27 -0.23
CA ASN A 327 -6.14 -2.18 -0.32
C ASN A 327 -6.27 -3.40 0.60
N PRO A 328 -7.24 -4.31 0.39
CA PRO A 328 -7.45 -5.46 1.27
C PRO A 328 -6.19 -6.32 1.43
N GLN A 329 -5.91 -6.69 2.68
CA GLN A 329 -4.80 -7.56 3.07
C GLN A 329 -5.11 -9.03 2.78
N VAL A 330 -4.99 -9.46 1.51
CA VAL A 330 -5.24 -10.84 1.08
C VAL A 330 -4.01 -11.72 1.35
N TYR A 331 -3.68 -11.87 2.62
CA TYR A 331 -2.42 -12.46 3.07
C TYR A 331 -2.41 -14.00 3.10
N TRP A 332 -3.24 -14.65 2.30
CA TRP A 332 -3.35 -16.11 2.27
C TRP A 332 -2.93 -16.65 0.91
N ASN A 333 -2.54 -17.91 0.88
CA ASN A 333 -2.17 -18.58 -0.36
C ASN A 333 -3.41 -18.97 -1.16
N ILE A 334 -3.24 -19.13 -2.47
CA ILE A 334 -4.24 -19.73 -3.35
C ILE A 334 -4.56 -21.15 -2.85
N GLY A 335 -5.85 -21.47 -2.80
CA GLY A 335 -6.38 -22.77 -2.37
C GLY A 335 -6.53 -22.94 -0.86
N LEU A 336 -6.25 -21.92 -0.04
CA LEU A 336 -6.48 -22.03 1.41
C LEU A 336 -7.98 -22.04 1.72
N ALA A 337 -8.50 -23.19 2.18
CA ALA A 337 -9.94 -23.40 2.36
C ALA A 337 -10.69 -22.31 3.16
N VAL A 338 -10.09 -21.76 4.23
CA VAL A 338 -10.75 -20.78 5.11
C VAL A 338 -10.69 -19.34 4.58
N ALA A 339 -9.76 -19.04 3.68
CA ALA A 339 -9.49 -17.68 3.19
C ALA A 339 -8.70 -17.76 1.88
N ASP A 340 -9.32 -18.31 0.84
CA ASP A 340 -8.64 -18.57 -0.43
C ASP A 340 -8.40 -17.26 -1.18
N TYR A 341 -7.14 -16.98 -1.52
CA TYR A 341 -6.77 -15.84 -2.37
C TYR A 341 -7.62 -15.82 -3.66
N ALA A 342 -7.80 -16.99 -4.29
CA ALA A 342 -8.56 -17.14 -5.53
C ALA A 342 -10.07 -16.91 -5.40
N LYS A 343 -10.59 -16.80 -4.16
CA LYS A 343 -11.97 -16.39 -3.89
C LYS A 343 -12.07 -14.94 -3.43
N LEU A 344 -11.07 -14.47 -2.69
CA LEU A 344 -11.05 -13.11 -2.15
C LEU A 344 -10.79 -12.05 -3.21
N THR A 345 -9.82 -12.27 -4.11
CA THR A 345 -9.52 -11.32 -5.21
C THR A 345 -10.75 -11.02 -6.08
N PRO A 346 -11.43 -12.02 -6.69
CA PRO A 346 -12.64 -11.75 -7.47
C PRO A 346 -13.76 -11.10 -6.64
N TRP A 347 -13.90 -11.46 -5.37
CA TRP A 347 -14.91 -10.86 -4.51
C TRP A 347 -14.65 -9.37 -4.28
N TRP A 348 -13.40 -8.97 -4.04
CA TRP A 348 -13.01 -7.56 -3.92
C TRP A 348 -13.13 -6.80 -5.23
N ALA A 349 -12.76 -7.41 -6.36
CA ALA A 349 -12.98 -6.84 -7.69
C ALA A 349 -14.47 -6.49 -7.90
N GLU A 350 -15.39 -7.36 -7.50
CA GLU A 350 -16.82 -7.09 -7.56
C GLU A 350 -17.27 -5.95 -6.62
N GLN A 351 -16.60 -5.76 -5.47
CA GLN A 351 -16.95 -4.67 -4.56
C GLN A 351 -16.63 -3.29 -5.14
N VAL A 352 -15.55 -3.16 -5.91
CA VAL A 352 -15.17 -1.87 -6.54
C VAL A 352 -15.80 -1.65 -7.92
N ARG A 353 -16.35 -2.69 -8.54
CA ARG A 353 -16.98 -2.60 -9.87
C ARG A 353 -18.06 -1.51 -9.88
N GLY A 354 -17.95 -0.59 -10.85
CA GLY A 354 -18.87 0.54 -11.02
C GLY A 354 -18.70 1.68 -10.02
N THR A 355 -17.61 1.70 -9.25
CA THR A 355 -17.24 2.79 -8.33
C THR A 355 -15.96 3.49 -8.82
N ASP A 356 -15.66 4.67 -8.26
CA ASP A 356 -14.39 5.37 -8.52
C ASP A 356 -13.24 4.89 -7.61
N THR A 357 -13.52 4.01 -6.63
CA THR A 357 -12.51 3.46 -5.72
C THR A 357 -11.61 2.45 -6.44
N LYS A 358 -10.29 2.70 -6.45
CA LYS A 358 -9.32 1.73 -7.01
C LYS A 358 -9.09 0.56 -6.05
N LEU A 359 -8.96 -0.65 -6.58
CA LEU A 359 -8.60 -1.83 -5.81
C LEU A 359 -7.10 -2.12 -5.96
N TYR A 360 -6.41 -2.24 -4.83
CA TYR A 360 -5.03 -2.75 -4.77
C TYR A 360 -4.99 -4.00 -3.90
N ILE A 361 -4.23 -5.04 -4.24
CA ILE A 361 -4.15 -6.24 -3.39
C ILE A 361 -2.93 -6.16 -2.46
N GLY A 362 -3.14 -6.39 -1.17
CA GLY A 362 -2.08 -6.48 -0.18
C GLY A 362 -1.43 -7.86 -0.20
N GLU A 363 -0.13 -7.91 -0.43
CA GLU A 363 0.65 -9.13 -0.61
C GLU A 363 1.53 -9.45 0.61
N ALA A 364 1.46 -10.70 1.09
CA ALA A 364 2.15 -11.14 2.31
C ALA A 364 3.58 -11.64 2.05
N THR A 365 4.48 -10.78 1.56
CA THR A 365 5.90 -11.17 1.34
C THR A 365 6.57 -11.76 2.57
N TYR A 366 6.18 -11.34 3.78
CA TYR A 366 6.68 -11.89 5.05
C TYR A 366 6.35 -13.38 5.30
N LYS A 367 5.39 -13.96 4.56
CA LYS A 367 5.04 -15.39 4.66
C LYS A 367 5.88 -16.27 3.74
N VAL A 368 6.55 -15.70 2.75
CA VAL A 368 7.41 -16.49 1.86
C VAL A 368 8.47 -17.23 2.68
N ASN A 369 8.67 -18.50 2.37
CA ASN A 369 9.59 -19.41 3.06
C ASN A 369 9.24 -19.73 4.53
N THR A 370 7.96 -19.57 4.96
CA THR A 370 7.57 -19.94 6.34
C THR A 370 7.00 -21.35 6.45
N SER A 371 5.99 -21.70 5.63
CA SER A 371 5.27 -22.99 5.73
C SER A 371 4.27 -23.21 4.59
N GLY A 372 3.89 -24.46 4.37
CA GLY A 372 2.80 -24.82 3.43
C GLY A 372 3.08 -24.36 2.01
N ALA A 373 2.06 -23.79 1.35
CA ALA A 373 2.16 -23.25 -0.01
C ALA A 373 3.23 -22.14 -0.14
N TRP A 374 3.57 -21.42 0.94
CA TRP A 374 4.59 -20.38 0.90
C TRP A 374 6.03 -20.88 0.81
N LEU A 375 6.24 -22.21 0.83
CA LEU A 375 7.52 -22.83 0.48
C LEU A 375 7.71 -22.96 -1.04
N ASP A 376 6.64 -22.78 -1.82
CA ASP A 376 6.72 -22.73 -3.27
C ASP A 376 7.22 -21.33 -3.70
N PRO A 377 8.37 -21.22 -4.38
CA PRO A 377 8.89 -19.94 -4.87
C PRO A 377 7.97 -19.26 -5.89
N THR A 378 6.97 -19.96 -6.42
CA THR A 378 6.02 -19.43 -7.40
C THR A 378 4.73 -18.89 -6.79
N GLU A 379 4.48 -19.07 -5.49
CA GLU A 379 3.18 -18.70 -4.89
C GLU A 379 2.85 -17.22 -5.10
N LEU A 380 3.81 -16.33 -4.82
CA LEU A 380 3.61 -14.89 -4.96
C LEU A 380 3.43 -14.44 -6.43
N THR A 381 4.13 -15.05 -7.39
CA THR A 381 3.94 -14.69 -8.81
C THR A 381 2.59 -15.20 -9.34
N ARG A 382 2.09 -16.34 -8.83
CA ARG A 382 0.76 -16.86 -9.17
C ARG A 382 -0.37 -15.95 -8.69
N HIS A 383 -0.18 -15.23 -7.58
CA HIS A 383 -1.11 -14.20 -7.12
C HIS A 383 -1.28 -13.11 -8.20
N LEU A 384 -0.17 -12.53 -8.68
CA LEU A 384 -0.22 -11.49 -9.72
C LEU A 384 -0.78 -12.00 -11.05
N THR A 385 -0.45 -13.24 -11.41
CA THR A 385 -1.04 -13.91 -12.59
C THR A 385 -2.56 -14.04 -12.47
N LEU A 386 -3.09 -14.28 -11.26
CA LEU A 386 -4.52 -14.30 -11.00
C LEU A 386 -5.12 -12.89 -11.07
N ASP A 387 -4.47 -11.92 -10.43
CA ASP A 387 -4.94 -10.52 -10.39
C ASP A 387 -5.14 -9.92 -11.78
N GLN A 388 -4.24 -10.24 -12.73
CA GLN A 388 -4.34 -9.81 -14.14
C GLN A 388 -5.61 -10.26 -14.85
N GLN A 389 -6.35 -11.23 -14.30
CA GLN A 389 -7.64 -11.67 -14.84
C GLN A 389 -8.79 -10.70 -14.50
N TYR A 390 -8.56 -9.74 -13.60
CA TYR A 390 -9.56 -8.81 -13.10
C TYR A 390 -9.14 -7.37 -13.40
N PRO A 391 -9.76 -6.68 -14.39
CA PRO A 391 -9.38 -5.32 -14.74
C PRO A 391 -9.63 -4.29 -13.62
N GLU A 392 -10.44 -4.66 -12.61
CA GLU A 392 -10.62 -3.87 -11.40
C GLU A 392 -9.38 -3.84 -10.50
N VAL A 393 -8.53 -4.86 -10.53
CA VAL A 393 -7.29 -4.91 -9.74
C VAL A 393 -6.28 -3.97 -10.39
N ALA A 394 -6.12 -2.80 -9.78
CA ALA A 394 -5.29 -1.72 -10.29
C ALA A 394 -3.85 -1.75 -9.76
N GLY A 395 -3.46 -2.77 -8.98
CA GLY A 395 -2.09 -2.92 -8.49
C GLY A 395 -1.94 -3.74 -7.22
N ASN A 396 -0.72 -3.80 -6.71
CA ASN A 396 -0.34 -4.61 -5.54
C ASN A 396 0.56 -3.82 -4.59
N VAL A 397 0.44 -4.11 -3.30
CA VAL A 397 1.24 -3.50 -2.23
C VAL A 397 1.83 -4.59 -1.33
N TYR A 398 3.16 -4.60 -1.17
CA TYR A 398 3.87 -5.70 -0.50
C TYR A 398 4.15 -5.42 0.98
N PHE A 399 3.73 -6.33 1.86
CA PHE A 399 4.01 -6.29 3.30
C PHE A 399 5.11 -7.29 3.70
N SER A 400 6.29 -6.85 4.14
CA SER A 400 6.77 -5.46 4.17
C SER A 400 8.11 -5.28 3.44
N ALA A 401 8.57 -4.03 3.34
CA ALA A 401 9.76 -3.65 2.58
C ALA A 401 11.02 -4.48 2.93
N LYS A 402 11.22 -4.87 4.19
CA LYS A 402 12.33 -5.75 4.57
C LYS A 402 12.25 -7.12 3.90
N ASP A 403 11.05 -7.69 3.77
CA ASP A 403 10.84 -9.03 3.22
C ASP A 403 10.95 -8.99 1.68
N VAL A 404 10.45 -7.90 1.08
CA VAL A 404 10.73 -7.54 -0.33
C VAL A 404 12.24 -7.52 -0.60
N ARG A 405 13.03 -6.85 0.26
CA ARG A 405 14.49 -6.78 0.16
C ARG A 405 15.19 -8.11 0.43
N THR A 406 14.69 -8.89 1.39
CA THR A 406 15.24 -10.20 1.72
C THR A 406 15.08 -11.17 0.56
N ASP A 407 14.01 -11.03 -0.23
CA ASP A 407 13.76 -11.82 -1.44
C ASP A 407 13.88 -13.33 -1.19
N ALA A 408 13.19 -13.80 -0.14
CA ALA A 408 13.21 -15.20 0.24
C ALA A 408 12.78 -16.09 -0.96
N LEU A 409 13.57 -17.14 -1.22
CA LEU A 409 13.38 -18.04 -2.37
C LEU A 409 13.45 -17.37 -3.77
N GLY A 410 13.88 -16.10 -3.85
CA GLY A 410 13.85 -15.33 -5.11
C GLY A 410 12.42 -14.93 -5.53
N ALA A 411 11.45 -14.91 -4.62
CA ALA A 411 10.05 -14.64 -4.93
C ALA A 411 9.79 -13.22 -5.44
N THR A 412 10.43 -12.20 -4.85
CA THR A 412 10.37 -10.81 -5.31
C THR A 412 11.03 -10.68 -6.68
N SER A 413 12.23 -11.27 -6.84
CA SER A 413 12.93 -11.28 -8.13
C SER A 413 12.08 -11.92 -9.23
N ARG A 414 11.36 -13.01 -8.91
CA ARG A 414 10.43 -13.67 -9.82
C ARG A 414 9.24 -12.79 -10.18
N VAL A 415 8.60 -12.14 -9.21
CA VAL A 415 7.53 -11.16 -9.47
C VAL A 415 8.00 -10.08 -10.44
N VAL A 416 9.20 -9.53 -10.22
CA VAL A 416 9.75 -8.50 -11.12
C VAL A 416 10.00 -9.06 -12.52
N ALA A 417 10.59 -10.24 -12.61
CA ALA A 417 10.89 -10.89 -13.88
C ALA A 417 9.62 -11.26 -14.67
N ASP A 418 8.55 -11.66 -13.98
CA ASP A 418 7.32 -12.15 -14.62
C ASP A 418 6.34 -11.00 -14.93
N HIS A 419 6.27 -9.96 -14.07
CA HIS A 419 5.20 -8.94 -14.12
C HIS A 419 5.69 -7.49 -14.22
N TYR A 420 6.87 -7.14 -13.70
CA TYR A 420 7.33 -5.74 -13.60
C TYR A 420 8.53 -5.43 -14.51
N GLN A 421 8.59 -6.04 -15.69
CA GLN A 421 9.68 -5.87 -16.65
C GLN A 421 9.81 -4.43 -17.18
N HIS A 422 8.72 -3.68 -17.19
CA HIS A 422 8.64 -2.30 -17.66
C HIS A 422 8.14 -1.37 -16.56
N PRO A 423 8.55 -0.09 -16.53
CA PRO A 423 7.92 0.92 -15.68
C PRO A 423 6.40 0.97 -15.89
N ALA A 424 5.67 1.41 -14.87
CA ALA A 424 4.22 1.65 -14.95
C ALA A 424 3.88 3.00 -14.32
N LEU A 425 2.85 3.64 -14.86
CA LEU A 425 2.23 4.82 -14.26
C LEU A 425 1.37 4.40 -13.09
N THR A 426 1.20 5.30 -12.11
CA THR A 426 0.20 5.09 -11.06
C THR A 426 -1.20 5.20 -11.67
N PRO A 427 -2.19 4.41 -11.20
CA PRO A 427 -3.55 4.47 -11.73
C PRO A 427 -4.15 5.87 -11.57
N ALA A 428 -4.80 6.37 -12.62
CA ALA A 428 -5.38 7.71 -12.57
C ALA A 428 -6.61 7.76 -11.63
N LEU A 429 -6.73 8.87 -10.90
CA LEU A 429 -7.83 9.23 -9.99
C LEU A 429 -8.53 10.52 -10.50
N PRO A 430 -9.15 10.49 -11.69
CA PRO A 430 -9.72 11.69 -12.31
C PRO A 430 -10.89 12.29 -11.51
N HIS A 431 -11.53 11.53 -10.62
CA HIS A 431 -12.60 12.02 -9.75
C HIS A 431 -12.09 13.01 -8.68
N LEU A 432 -10.80 12.96 -8.33
CA LEU A 432 -10.15 13.92 -7.43
C LEU A 432 -9.83 15.25 -8.13
N ASP A 433 -9.20 15.16 -9.29
CA ASP A 433 -8.89 16.31 -10.14
C ASP A 433 -8.79 15.86 -11.60
N PRO A 434 -9.78 16.19 -12.45
CA PRO A 434 -9.82 15.74 -13.84
C PRO A 434 -9.00 16.64 -14.78
N ARG A 435 -8.36 17.71 -14.27
CA ARG A 435 -7.68 18.68 -15.13
C ARG A 435 -6.49 18.05 -15.84
N VAL A 436 -6.51 18.14 -17.15
CA VAL A 436 -5.47 17.59 -18.03
C VAL A 436 -4.30 18.58 -18.14
N PRO A 437 -3.05 18.18 -17.85
CA PRO A 437 -1.88 19.02 -18.13
C PRO A 437 -1.74 19.28 -19.63
N ASN A 438 -1.13 20.40 -20.03
CA ASN A 438 -0.90 20.59 -21.46
C ASN A 438 0.19 19.62 -21.97
N ARG A 439 0.08 19.29 -23.26
CA ARG A 439 1.07 18.45 -23.93
C ARG A 439 2.48 19.07 -23.85
N PRO A 440 3.52 18.28 -23.55
CA PRO A 440 4.89 18.77 -23.60
C PRO A 440 5.36 18.93 -25.05
N GLU A 441 6.34 19.80 -25.27
CA GLU A 441 7.03 19.93 -26.55
C GLU A 441 8.41 19.27 -26.46
N LEU A 442 8.62 18.16 -27.18
CA LEU A 442 9.92 17.50 -27.27
C LEU A 442 10.81 18.29 -28.23
N ALA A 443 11.53 19.25 -27.66
CA ALA A 443 12.35 20.20 -28.39
C ALA A 443 13.53 19.51 -29.09
N ARG A 444 14.18 18.55 -28.43
CA ARG A 444 15.34 17.83 -28.97
C ARG A 444 15.37 16.36 -28.52
N ALA A 445 15.83 15.50 -29.43
CA ALA A 445 16.33 14.15 -29.14
C ALA A 445 17.67 14.00 -29.87
N ARG A 446 18.74 13.59 -29.17
CA ARG A 446 20.07 13.43 -29.79
C ARG A 446 20.86 12.28 -29.16
N ARG A 447 21.64 11.56 -29.96
CA ARG A 447 22.63 10.61 -29.44
C ARG A 447 23.76 11.36 -28.75
N THR A 448 24.20 10.81 -27.62
CA THR A 448 25.35 11.23 -26.81
C THR A 448 26.20 9.99 -26.49
N ALA A 449 27.32 10.17 -25.79
CA ALA A 449 28.11 9.03 -25.31
C ALA A 449 27.35 8.16 -24.31
N ASP A 450 26.40 8.74 -23.58
CA ASP A 450 25.64 8.08 -22.50
C ASP A 450 24.27 7.55 -22.96
N GLY A 451 23.93 7.67 -24.24
CA GLY A 451 22.66 7.20 -24.81
C GLY A 451 21.93 8.25 -25.66
N VAL A 452 20.60 8.34 -25.57
CA VAL A 452 19.82 9.38 -26.25
C VAL A 452 19.32 10.41 -25.25
N ARG A 453 19.81 11.65 -25.36
CA ARG A 453 19.33 12.77 -24.55
C ARG A 453 18.10 13.42 -25.16
N LEU A 454 17.04 13.46 -24.38
CA LEU A 454 15.79 14.17 -24.64
C LEU A 454 15.78 15.48 -23.85
N ASP A 455 15.38 16.57 -24.50
CA ASP A 455 15.09 17.84 -23.83
C ASP A 455 13.69 18.29 -24.26
N TRP A 456 12.81 18.56 -23.30
CA TRP A 456 11.44 19.00 -23.56
C TRP A 456 11.04 20.21 -22.72
N VAL A 457 9.99 20.89 -23.17
CA VAL A 457 9.38 22.01 -22.47
C VAL A 457 7.99 21.58 -22.00
N GLY A 458 7.77 21.61 -20.69
CA GLY A 458 6.44 21.54 -20.10
C GLY A 458 5.67 22.82 -20.38
N THR A 459 4.44 22.72 -20.88
CA THR A 459 3.63 23.89 -21.21
C THR A 459 2.49 24.09 -20.20
N GLY A 460 2.36 25.31 -19.67
CA GLY A 460 1.14 25.84 -19.01
C GLY A 460 0.61 25.19 -17.72
N SER A 461 -0.68 25.46 -17.46
CA SER A 461 -1.46 25.08 -16.27
C SER A 461 -2.55 24.05 -16.64
N PRO A 462 -2.88 23.06 -15.77
CA PRO A 462 -2.19 22.77 -14.52
C PRO A 462 -0.77 22.27 -14.80
N ALA A 463 0.15 22.58 -13.88
CA ALA A 463 1.51 22.07 -13.96
C ALA A 463 1.50 20.54 -13.82
N PRO A 464 2.26 19.81 -14.65
CA PRO A 464 2.38 18.37 -14.48
C PRO A 464 3.14 18.03 -13.19
N ALA A 465 2.78 16.91 -12.58
CA ALA A 465 3.55 16.32 -11.48
C ALA A 465 4.76 15.54 -12.03
N SER A 466 4.60 14.90 -13.18
CA SER A 466 5.64 14.10 -13.81
C SER A 466 5.44 14.01 -15.33
N TYR A 467 6.41 13.39 -15.99
CA TYR A 467 6.39 13.08 -17.42
C TYR A 467 6.62 11.59 -17.62
N ALA A 468 5.87 11.00 -18.54
CA ALA A 468 6.06 9.64 -19.02
C ALA A 468 6.75 9.69 -20.39
N ILE A 469 7.83 8.92 -20.55
CA ILE A 469 8.69 8.94 -21.74
C ILE A 469 8.50 7.63 -22.48
N PHE A 470 8.07 7.73 -23.73
CA PHE A 470 7.81 6.59 -24.59
C PHE A 470 8.87 6.49 -25.68
N ARG A 471 9.29 5.26 -25.97
CA ARG A 471 10.24 4.91 -27.03
C ARG A 471 9.61 3.87 -27.94
N PHE A 472 9.77 4.08 -29.23
CA PHE A 472 9.30 3.19 -30.29
C PHE A 472 10.45 2.82 -31.24
N ASP A 473 10.33 1.64 -31.82
CA ASP A 473 11.29 1.10 -32.77
C ASP A 473 11.06 1.71 -34.16
N GLY A 474 12.14 2.16 -34.80
CA GLY A 474 12.07 2.82 -36.10
C GLY A 474 11.67 4.29 -36.05
N GLU A 475 11.14 4.78 -37.16
CA GLU A 475 10.93 6.21 -37.42
C GLU A 475 9.49 6.69 -37.16
N ARG A 476 8.64 5.86 -36.55
CA ARG A 476 7.23 6.18 -36.32
C ARG A 476 6.87 5.94 -34.87
N ALA A 477 6.11 6.88 -34.31
CA ALA A 477 5.43 6.69 -33.04
C ALA A 477 4.24 5.75 -33.22
N ALA A 478 3.90 5.02 -32.16
CA ALA A 478 2.70 4.21 -32.05
C ALA A 478 1.80 4.72 -30.90
N ASP A 479 0.68 4.05 -30.67
CA ASP A 479 -0.24 4.41 -29.60
C ASP A 479 0.37 4.18 -28.21
N ILE A 480 0.11 5.13 -27.31
CA ILE A 480 0.61 5.15 -25.93
C ILE A 480 -0.39 4.43 -25.02
N VAL A 481 -0.51 3.13 -25.23
CA VAL A 481 -1.41 2.24 -24.48
C VAL A 481 -0.68 1.07 -23.81
N ASP A 482 0.63 0.92 -24.05
CA ASP A 482 1.42 -0.27 -23.69
C ASP A 482 2.66 0.13 -22.89
N ALA A 483 2.86 -0.50 -21.71
CA ALA A 483 4.02 -0.25 -20.86
C ALA A 483 5.35 -0.66 -21.51
N ARG A 484 5.37 -1.57 -22.49
CA ARG A 484 6.59 -1.97 -23.21
C ARG A 484 7.28 -0.80 -23.90
N ASN A 485 6.50 0.21 -24.29
CA ASN A 485 7.02 1.44 -24.88
C ASN A 485 7.36 2.50 -23.83
N LEU A 486 6.92 2.38 -22.58
CA LEU A 486 7.25 3.29 -21.48
C LEU A 486 8.66 2.98 -20.98
N VAL A 487 9.61 3.87 -21.23
CA VAL A 487 11.02 3.68 -20.84
C VAL A 487 11.40 4.38 -19.55
N ALA A 488 10.67 5.44 -19.17
CA ALA A 488 10.91 6.15 -17.93
C ALA A 488 9.72 7.01 -17.50
N THR A 489 9.68 7.29 -16.20
CA THR A 489 8.85 8.34 -15.60
C THR A 489 9.74 9.31 -14.86
N VAL A 490 9.56 10.61 -15.07
CA VAL A 490 10.45 11.66 -14.54
C VAL A 490 9.61 12.70 -13.81
N ARG A 491 9.97 13.01 -12.55
CA ARG A 491 9.30 14.05 -11.77
C ARG A 491 9.49 15.41 -12.45
N ALA A 492 8.46 16.22 -12.50
CA ALA A 492 8.58 17.58 -12.99
C ALA A 492 9.30 18.46 -11.94
N ASP A 493 10.42 19.06 -12.31
CA ASP A 493 11.24 19.95 -11.48
C ASP A 493 11.36 21.39 -12.04
N GLY A 494 10.62 21.70 -13.10
CA GLY A 494 10.70 23.00 -13.79
C GLY A 494 10.07 22.98 -15.19
N ARG A 495 10.17 24.12 -15.88
CA ARG A 495 9.62 24.29 -17.24
C ARG A 495 10.41 23.53 -18.31
N VAL A 496 11.73 23.52 -18.21
CA VAL A 496 12.62 22.82 -19.13
C VAL A 496 13.11 21.57 -18.43
N GLN A 497 13.00 20.44 -19.11
CA GLN A 497 13.26 19.12 -18.57
C GLN A 497 14.24 18.37 -19.48
N SER A 498 15.04 17.51 -18.88
CA SER A 498 15.98 16.65 -19.59
C SER A 498 15.98 15.24 -19.02
N TRP A 499 16.13 14.25 -19.89
CA TRP A 499 16.37 12.87 -19.49
C TRP A 499 17.20 12.16 -20.57
N THR A 500 18.00 11.18 -20.17
CA THR A 500 18.81 10.38 -21.09
C THR A 500 18.32 8.95 -21.05
N ASP A 501 17.93 8.41 -22.21
CA ASP A 501 17.73 6.97 -22.40
C ASP A 501 19.09 6.28 -22.43
N PRO A 502 19.44 5.45 -21.43
CA PRO A 502 20.74 4.78 -21.38
C PRO A 502 20.82 3.54 -22.27
N THR A 503 19.69 3.06 -22.81
CA THR A 503 19.62 1.79 -23.56
C THR A 503 18.94 1.94 -24.93
N PRO A 504 19.27 2.97 -25.74
CA PRO A 504 18.54 3.25 -26.98
C PRO A 504 18.83 2.21 -28.08
N GLY A 505 19.88 1.41 -27.96
CA GLY A 505 20.39 0.57 -29.05
C GLY A 505 20.96 1.40 -30.21
N THR A 506 21.31 0.73 -31.32
CA THR A 506 21.93 1.36 -32.51
C THR A 506 20.93 1.76 -33.59
N GLU A 507 19.79 1.07 -33.65
CA GLU A 507 18.74 1.32 -34.65
C GLU A 507 18.03 2.66 -34.41
N PRO A 508 17.37 3.23 -35.44
CA PRO A 508 16.56 4.42 -35.30
C PRO A 508 15.49 4.24 -34.20
N ARG A 509 15.36 5.24 -33.33
CA ARG A 509 14.34 5.26 -32.28
C ARG A 509 13.50 6.51 -32.35
N THR A 510 12.20 6.37 -32.11
CA THR A 510 11.27 7.49 -32.02
C THR A 510 10.79 7.69 -30.59
N TYR A 511 10.84 8.92 -30.09
CA TYR A 511 10.45 9.28 -28.74
C TYR A 511 9.23 10.20 -28.71
N GLN A 512 8.38 10.00 -27.70
CA GLN A 512 7.32 10.93 -27.30
C GLN A 512 7.32 11.12 -25.79
N VAL A 513 6.86 12.29 -25.36
CA VAL A 513 6.71 12.62 -23.94
C VAL A 513 5.25 12.95 -23.67
N VAL A 514 4.74 12.46 -22.54
CA VAL A 514 3.39 12.72 -22.04
C VAL A 514 3.51 13.38 -20.68
N ALA A 515 2.82 14.50 -20.47
CA ALA A 515 2.69 15.13 -19.17
C ALA A 515 1.60 14.42 -18.34
N VAL A 516 1.84 14.26 -17.03
CA VAL A 516 0.97 13.54 -16.08
C VAL A 516 0.66 14.45 -14.88
N SER A 517 -0.61 14.58 -14.51
CA SER A 517 -1.06 15.37 -13.36
C SER A 517 -0.72 14.70 -12.02
N ARG A 518 -0.97 15.39 -10.90
CA ARG A 518 -0.91 14.82 -9.55
C ARG A 518 -1.79 13.58 -9.38
N THR A 519 -2.94 13.56 -10.04
CA THR A 519 -3.95 12.51 -10.00
C THR A 519 -3.80 11.49 -11.13
N GLY A 520 -2.67 11.48 -11.84
CA GLY A 520 -2.39 10.52 -12.92
C GLY A 520 -3.08 10.84 -14.25
N VAL A 521 -3.81 11.96 -14.37
CA VAL A 521 -4.46 12.37 -15.63
C VAL A 521 -3.40 12.75 -16.66
N ARG A 522 -3.49 12.15 -17.85
CA ARG A 522 -2.49 12.28 -18.91
C ARG A 522 -2.89 13.31 -19.97
N SER A 523 -1.92 14.12 -20.39
CA SER A 523 -2.03 14.93 -21.61
C SER A 523 -2.05 14.06 -22.88
N ALA A 524 -2.45 14.64 -24.01
CA ALA A 524 -2.11 14.06 -25.32
C ALA A 524 -0.58 14.04 -25.50
N PRO A 525 -0.02 13.08 -26.26
CA PRO A 525 1.42 13.05 -26.50
C PRO A 525 1.93 14.32 -27.15
N GLY A 526 3.15 14.69 -26.76
CA GLY A 526 3.93 15.69 -27.47
C GLY A 526 4.31 15.25 -28.89
N ASN A 527 4.96 16.16 -29.62
CA ASN A 527 5.52 15.85 -30.92
C ASN A 527 6.55 14.71 -30.82
N ALA A 528 6.59 13.84 -31.83
CA ALA A 528 7.58 12.77 -31.92
C ALA A 528 8.93 13.31 -32.43
N ARG A 529 10.03 12.69 -31.97
CA ARG A 529 11.39 12.94 -32.49
C ARG A 529 12.12 11.61 -32.71
N THR A 530 12.73 11.46 -33.87
CA THR A 530 13.52 10.27 -34.25
C THR A 530 15.02 10.57 -34.20
N VAL A 531 15.83 9.58 -33.81
CA VAL A 531 17.29 9.70 -33.62
C VAL A 531 18.06 8.43 -33.98
#